data_AF-A0A0L0VBU7-F1
#
_entry.id   AF-A0A0L0VBU7-F1
#
_cell.length_a   1.000
_cell.length_b   1.000
_cell.length_c   1.000
_cell.angle_alpha   90.00
_cell.angle_beta   90.00
_cell.angle_gamma   90.00
#
_symmetry.space_group_name_H-M   'P 1'
#
loop_
_entity.id
_entity.type
_entity.pdbx_description
1 polymer ?
#
loop_
_entity_poly.entity_id
_entity_poly.type
_entity_poly.pdbx_seq_one_letter_code
_entity_poly.pdbx_strand_id
1 'polypeptide(L)'
;MANSPTVVNKFCGCVKQVELSNKSGETVEDCLVSAMKLFQAITIAENEQRVKKSKKAKKQPTKFTHMGCYHVLCHAQKWKDHCEELERKKIEEKKSLRLSSPLLDSGTGSQFTSDPLDNDQTSDAESVQSNQTVCAIGNKKAKEIAAKLREDKKFKEDMITVHRNLAKQTKAQNSILAVQQEAMTTLADNSVMQTDLATVPERSRPFYEWQQMKVPEKIQKEQADYEKKKKEEEKKARNEEKSKKRQTDD
;
A
#
# COMPACT_ATOMS: atom_id res chain seq x y z
N MET A 1 -20.76 -24.42 28.98
CA MET A 1 -21.22 -23.36 28.07
C MET A 1 -20.90 -22.02 28.73
N ALA A 2 -19.73 -21.47 28.48
CA ALA A 2 -19.29 -20.17 28.99
C ALA A 2 -18.18 -19.72 28.05
N ASN A 3 -18.40 -18.60 27.33
CA ASN A 3 -17.46 -17.81 26.51
C ASN A 3 -18.20 -17.00 25.40
N SER A 4 -19.52 -16.84 25.43
CA SER A 4 -20.25 -16.14 24.35
C SER A 4 -19.84 -14.67 24.16
N PRO A 5 -19.59 -13.83 25.20
CA PRO A 5 -19.32 -12.41 24.98
C PRO A 5 -17.94 -12.17 24.34
N THR A 6 -16.93 -12.92 24.80
CA THR A 6 -15.55 -12.81 24.30
C THR A 6 -15.42 -13.31 22.87
N VAL A 7 -16.18 -14.35 22.52
CA VAL A 7 -16.22 -14.91 21.16
C VAL A 7 -16.90 -13.95 20.18
N VAL A 8 -18.02 -13.31 20.57
CA VAL A 8 -18.71 -12.32 19.73
C VAL A 8 -17.85 -11.08 19.54
N ASN A 9 -17.18 -10.58 20.60
CA ASN A 9 -16.28 -9.43 20.48
C ASN A 9 -15.11 -9.69 19.53
N LYS A 10 -14.52 -10.89 19.56
CA LYS A 10 -13.47 -11.31 18.62
C LYS A 10 -13.99 -11.32 17.18
N PHE A 11 -15.19 -11.85 16.95
CA PHE A 11 -15.81 -11.86 15.63
C PHE A 11 -16.09 -10.43 15.12
N CYS A 12 -16.61 -9.55 15.97
CA CYS A 12 -16.79 -8.13 15.64
C CYS A 12 -15.47 -7.45 15.24
N GLY A 13 -14.37 -7.79 15.91
CA GLY A 13 -13.03 -7.33 15.53
C GLY A 13 -12.60 -7.81 14.14
N CYS A 14 -12.94 -9.06 13.78
CA CYS A 14 -12.68 -9.61 12.45
C CYS A 14 -13.47 -8.85 11.36
N VAL A 15 -14.74 -8.53 11.63
CA VAL A 15 -15.58 -7.75 10.69
C VAL A 15 -14.97 -6.38 10.44
N LYS A 16 -14.59 -5.66 11.50
CA LYS A 16 -13.94 -4.34 11.37
C LYS A 16 -12.62 -4.39 10.60
N GLN A 17 -11.83 -5.45 10.82
CA GLN A 17 -10.58 -5.63 10.08
C GLN A 17 -10.81 -5.83 8.59
N VAL A 18 -11.86 -6.56 8.22
CA VAL A 18 -12.27 -6.77 6.82
C VAL A 18 -12.80 -5.47 6.21
N GLU A 19 -13.66 -4.74 6.91
CA GLU A 19 -14.17 -3.42 6.47
C GLU A 19 -13.02 -2.42 6.23
N LEU A 20 -12.08 -2.31 7.17
CA LEU A 20 -10.92 -1.41 7.02
C LEU A 20 -9.98 -1.81 5.86
N SER A 21 -10.04 -3.06 5.41
CA SER A 21 -9.21 -3.53 4.28
C SER A 21 -9.75 -3.09 2.91
N ASN A 22 -10.94 -2.44 2.86
CA ASN A 22 -11.52 -1.70 1.73
C ASN A 22 -11.13 -2.24 0.34
N LYS A 23 -11.52 -3.48 0.05
CA LYS A 23 -11.38 -4.04 -1.30
C LYS A 23 -12.53 -3.51 -2.15
N SER A 24 -12.19 -2.75 -3.19
CA SER A 24 -13.17 -2.16 -4.12
C SER A 24 -14.07 -3.25 -4.71
N GLY A 25 -15.39 -3.08 -4.58
CA GLY A 25 -16.40 -3.96 -5.20
C GLY A 25 -16.92 -5.12 -4.34
N GLU A 26 -16.54 -5.25 -3.05
CA GLU A 26 -17.10 -6.28 -2.16
C GLU A 26 -18.48 -5.86 -1.60
N THR A 27 -19.42 -6.81 -1.60
CA THR A 27 -20.75 -6.65 -0.99
C THR A 27 -20.70 -6.83 0.53
N VAL A 28 -21.75 -6.43 1.26
CA VAL A 28 -21.84 -6.62 2.72
C VAL A 28 -21.77 -8.11 3.08
N GLU A 29 -22.35 -8.96 2.24
CA GLU A 29 -22.31 -10.42 2.34
C GLU A 29 -20.88 -10.95 2.19
N ASP A 30 -20.10 -10.41 1.24
CA ASP A 30 -18.69 -10.78 1.04
C ASP A 30 -17.81 -10.41 2.23
N CYS A 31 -18.07 -9.25 2.84
CA CYS A 31 -17.41 -8.81 4.07
C CYS A 31 -17.68 -9.79 5.22
N LEU A 32 -18.94 -10.23 5.38
CA LEU A 32 -19.32 -11.18 6.42
C LEU A 32 -18.70 -12.57 6.20
N VAL A 33 -18.72 -13.08 4.98
CA VAL A 33 -18.09 -14.37 4.63
C VAL A 33 -16.58 -14.32 4.89
N SER A 34 -15.93 -13.20 4.54
CA SER A 34 -14.51 -12.98 4.80
C SER A 34 -14.21 -12.90 6.30
N ALA A 35 -15.05 -12.22 7.09
CA ALA A 35 -14.91 -12.15 8.54
C ALA A 35 -15.06 -13.53 9.22
N MET A 36 -15.98 -14.38 8.73
CA MET A 36 -16.14 -15.75 9.22
C MET A 36 -14.90 -16.61 8.95
N LYS A 37 -14.31 -16.50 7.75
CA LYS A 37 -13.05 -17.19 7.40
C LYS A 37 -11.90 -16.73 8.30
N LEU A 38 -11.78 -15.43 8.54
CA LEU A 38 -10.75 -14.85 9.40
C LEU A 38 -10.90 -15.34 10.86
N PHE A 39 -12.12 -15.32 11.39
CA PHE A 39 -12.40 -15.80 12.75
C PHE A 39 -12.06 -17.29 12.91
N GLN A 40 -12.39 -18.11 11.90
CA GLN A 40 -12.04 -19.53 11.90
C GLN A 40 -10.52 -19.73 11.86
N ALA A 41 -9.79 -18.97 11.04
CA ALA A 41 -8.33 -19.03 10.97
C ALA A 41 -7.66 -18.65 12.30
N ILE A 42 -8.12 -17.59 12.96
CA ILE A 42 -7.63 -17.17 14.28
C ILE A 42 -7.89 -18.26 15.32
N THR A 43 -9.09 -18.86 15.31
CA THR A 43 -9.45 -19.92 16.26
C THR A 43 -8.60 -21.18 16.04
N ILE A 44 -8.29 -21.53 14.79
CA ILE A 44 -7.39 -22.63 14.44
C ILE A 44 -5.97 -22.34 14.96
N ALA A 45 -5.43 -21.15 14.68
CA ALA A 45 -4.10 -20.75 15.12
C ALA A 45 -3.97 -20.72 16.66
N GLU A 46 -4.98 -20.22 17.38
CA GLU A 46 -5.03 -20.24 18.85
C GLU A 46 -5.04 -21.68 19.40
N ASN A 47 -5.79 -22.58 18.77
CA ASN A 47 -5.84 -23.99 19.17
C ASN A 47 -4.52 -24.72 18.89
N GLU A 48 -3.86 -24.45 17.75
CA GLU A 48 -2.54 -25.00 17.44
C GLU A 48 -1.47 -24.55 18.43
N GLN A 49 -1.49 -23.28 18.85
CA GLN A 49 -0.59 -22.79 19.91
C GLN A 49 -0.87 -23.43 21.27
N ARG A 50 -2.14 -23.71 21.60
CA ARG A 50 -2.51 -24.41 22.85
C ARG A 50 -2.12 -25.88 22.86
N VAL A 51 -2.18 -26.57 21.72
CA VAL A 51 -1.73 -27.96 21.58
C VAL A 51 -0.20 -28.09 21.74
N LYS A 52 0.57 -27.08 21.31
CA LYS A 52 2.03 -27.04 21.58
C LYS A 52 2.37 -26.88 23.07
N LYS A 53 1.47 -26.31 23.88
CA LYS A 53 1.65 -26.10 25.33
C LYS A 53 0.99 -27.16 26.21
N SER A 54 0.11 -28.01 25.67
CA SER A 54 -0.58 -29.06 26.44
C SER A 54 -0.94 -30.25 25.54
N LYS A 55 -0.50 -31.47 25.93
CA LYS A 55 -0.85 -32.75 25.29
C LYS A 55 -2.34 -33.08 25.50
N LYS A 56 -3.28 -32.24 25.04
CA LYS A 56 -4.71 -32.53 25.14
C LYS A 56 -5.48 -32.17 23.87
N ALA A 57 -6.36 -33.11 23.52
CA ALA A 57 -7.20 -33.28 22.34
C ALA A 57 -7.49 -32.06 21.44
N LYS A 58 -7.27 -32.31 20.14
CA LYS A 58 -7.65 -31.51 18.97
C LYS A 58 -9.17 -31.29 18.95
N LYS A 59 -9.66 -30.17 19.51
CA LYS A 59 -11.06 -29.75 19.29
C LYS A 59 -11.20 -29.22 17.87
N GLN A 60 -12.17 -29.76 17.13
CA GLN A 60 -12.52 -29.26 15.79
C GLN A 60 -12.86 -27.76 15.86
N PRO A 61 -12.36 -26.93 14.92
CA PRO A 61 -12.69 -25.52 14.89
C PRO A 61 -14.18 -25.35 14.59
N THR A 62 -14.94 -24.92 15.61
CA THR A 62 -16.37 -24.65 15.49
C THR A 62 -16.59 -23.36 14.71
N LYS A 63 -17.45 -23.41 13.69
CA LYS A 63 -17.94 -22.21 12.99
C LYS A 63 -18.58 -21.26 14.01
N PHE A 64 -18.42 -19.95 13.80
CA PHE A 64 -19.07 -18.97 14.66
C PHE A 64 -20.60 -19.18 14.62
N THR A 65 -21.19 -19.49 15.76
CA THR A 65 -22.60 -19.91 15.87
C THR A 65 -23.52 -18.78 16.36
N HIS A 66 -22.95 -17.70 16.91
CA HIS A 66 -23.68 -16.64 17.60
C HIS A 66 -24.00 -15.43 16.70
N MET A 67 -24.48 -15.67 15.48
CA MET A 67 -24.81 -14.60 14.52
C MET A 67 -25.88 -13.62 15.03
N GLY A 68 -26.90 -14.12 15.74
CA GLY A 68 -27.92 -13.25 16.36
C GLY A 68 -27.33 -12.28 17.39
N CYS A 69 -26.34 -12.73 18.17
CA CYS A 69 -25.66 -11.86 19.14
C CYS A 69 -24.84 -10.77 18.44
N TYR A 70 -24.20 -11.09 17.31
CA TYR A 70 -23.47 -10.11 16.52
C TYR A 70 -24.41 -9.01 16.00
N HIS A 71 -25.57 -9.37 15.43
CA HIS A 71 -26.52 -8.37 14.91
C HIS A 71 -27.06 -7.44 16.00
N VAL A 72 -27.22 -7.93 17.23
CA VAL A 72 -27.62 -7.08 18.36
C VAL A 72 -26.46 -6.20 18.82
N LEU A 73 -25.23 -6.74 18.90
CA LEU A 73 -24.04 -5.99 19.35
C LEU A 73 -23.59 -4.93 18.36
N CYS A 74 -23.67 -5.16 17.04
CA CYS A 74 -23.20 -4.19 16.05
C CYS A 74 -24.04 -2.89 16.03
N HIS A 75 -25.32 -2.97 16.42
CA HIS A 75 -26.22 -1.82 16.54
C HIS A 75 -26.18 -1.15 17.92
N ALA A 76 -25.62 -1.82 18.94
CA ALA A 76 -25.58 -1.27 20.29
C ALA A 76 -24.61 -0.07 20.38
N GLN A 77 -25.12 1.08 20.81
CA GLN A 77 -24.31 2.32 20.92
C GLN A 77 -23.07 2.11 21.82
N LYS A 78 -23.25 1.45 22.97
CA LYS A 78 -22.15 1.12 23.91
C LYS A 78 -21.01 0.34 23.25
N TRP A 79 -21.31 -0.49 22.25
CA TRP A 79 -20.29 -1.24 21.51
C TRP A 79 -19.52 -0.36 20.53
N LYS A 80 -20.20 0.59 19.89
CA LYS A 80 -19.56 1.59 19.01
C LYS A 80 -18.60 2.46 19.82
N ASP A 81 -19.05 2.99 20.95
CA ASP A 81 -18.25 3.81 21.86
C ASP A 81 -17.01 3.02 22.37
N HIS A 82 -17.19 1.75 22.76
CA HIS A 82 -16.08 0.87 23.17
C HIS A 82 -15.06 0.64 22.04
N CYS A 83 -15.51 0.56 20.79
CA CYS A 83 -14.58 0.42 19.68
C CYS A 83 -13.80 1.72 19.39
N GLU A 84 -14.45 2.88 19.49
CA GLU A 84 -13.79 4.17 19.37
C GLU A 84 -12.76 4.38 20.49
N GLU A 85 -13.08 3.96 21.71
CA GLU A 85 -12.16 3.92 22.84
C GLU A 85 -10.91 3.07 22.56
N LEU A 86 -11.09 1.87 21.98
CA LEU A 86 -9.99 0.99 21.63
C LEU A 86 -9.10 1.59 20.53
N GLU A 87 -9.67 2.25 19.53
CA GLU A 87 -8.89 2.94 18.50
C GLU A 87 -8.16 4.16 19.06
N ARG A 88 -8.80 4.93 19.96
CA ARG A 88 -8.16 6.06 20.65
C ARG A 88 -6.96 5.61 21.47
N LYS A 89 -7.09 4.52 22.24
CA LYS A 89 -5.99 3.93 23.01
C LYS A 89 -4.84 3.45 22.12
N LYS A 90 -5.13 2.80 20.98
CA LYS A 90 -4.08 2.40 20.02
C LYS A 90 -3.37 3.60 19.40
N ILE A 91 -4.08 4.70 19.12
CA ILE A 91 -3.49 5.93 18.58
C ILE A 91 -2.60 6.59 19.63
N GLU A 92 -3.04 6.63 20.88
CA GLU A 92 -2.28 7.16 22.01
C GLU A 92 -1.03 6.34 22.31
N GLU A 93 -1.12 5.00 22.29
CA GLU A 93 0.02 4.09 22.45
C GLU A 93 1.04 4.26 21.30
N LYS A 94 0.56 4.37 20.05
CA LYS A 94 1.42 4.67 18.89
C LYS A 94 2.08 6.04 18.96
N LYS A 95 1.44 7.03 19.59
CA LYS A 95 2.00 8.38 19.79
C LYS A 95 3.00 8.41 20.94
N SER A 96 2.73 7.69 22.03
CA SER A 96 3.65 7.50 23.16
C SER A 96 4.96 6.87 22.71
N LEU A 97 4.90 5.85 21.83
CA LEU A 97 6.09 5.23 21.25
C LEU A 97 6.94 6.17 20.37
N ARG A 98 6.36 7.24 19.81
CA ARG A 98 7.12 8.25 19.03
C ARG A 98 7.80 9.31 19.90
N LEU A 99 7.32 9.52 21.13
CA LEU A 99 7.87 10.50 22.08
C LEU A 99 8.98 9.92 22.97
N SER A 100 9.22 8.61 22.92
CA SER A 100 10.28 7.93 23.68
C SER A 100 11.60 7.72 22.91
N SER A 101 11.77 8.35 21.75
CA SER A 101 13.07 8.37 21.04
C SER A 101 13.88 9.60 21.45
N PRO A 102 15.10 9.45 22.01
CA PRO A 102 15.99 10.57 22.22
C PRO A 102 16.43 11.12 20.85
N LEU A 103 16.23 12.42 20.69
CA LEU A 103 16.75 13.27 19.62
C LEU A 103 18.28 13.14 19.59
N LEU A 104 18.82 12.54 18.52
CA LEU A 104 20.20 12.75 18.12
C LEU A 104 20.20 13.64 16.88
N ASP A 105 20.52 14.90 17.14
CA ASP A 105 21.01 15.86 16.17
C ASP A 105 22.39 15.42 15.66
N SER A 106 22.59 15.47 14.34
CA SER A 106 23.90 15.58 13.70
C SER A 106 23.67 16.07 12.27
N GLY A 107 23.81 17.37 12.09
CA GLY A 107 23.45 18.11 10.88
C GLY A 107 24.46 18.08 9.73
N THR A 108 24.12 18.83 8.67
CA THR A 108 25.01 19.66 7.84
C THR A 108 24.16 20.56 6.92
N GLY A 109 24.28 21.88 7.07
CA GLY A 109 24.18 22.83 5.94
C GLY A 109 23.21 24.03 6.05
N SER A 110 23.80 25.20 6.37
CA SER A 110 23.56 26.52 5.71
C SER A 110 22.94 27.68 6.52
N GLN A 111 23.83 28.47 7.12
CA GLN A 111 23.93 29.97 7.20
C GLN A 111 22.68 30.83 7.51
N PHE A 112 22.68 31.59 8.63
CA PHE A 112 23.14 33.00 8.73
C PHE A 112 22.76 33.65 10.10
N THR A 113 23.60 34.60 10.52
CA THR A 113 23.46 35.72 11.51
C THR A 113 23.64 35.50 13.04
N SER A 114 24.84 35.89 13.51
CA SER A 114 25.19 36.85 14.59
C SER A 114 24.58 36.79 16.01
N ASP A 115 25.39 36.29 16.98
CA ASP A 115 25.81 36.81 18.32
C ASP A 115 24.84 37.55 19.29
N PRO A 116 25.14 37.70 20.61
CA PRO A 116 25.81 36.82 21.60
C PRO A 116 24.94 36.59 22.86
N LEU A 117 25.23 35.55 23.66
CA LEU A 117 24.98 35.61 25.11
C LEU A 117 26.01 34.81 25.90
N ASP A 118 26.78 35.58 26.64
CA ASP A 118 27.67 35.36 27.77
C ASP A 118 27.64 34.04 28.55
N ASN A 119 28.87 33.52 28.68
CA ASN A 119 29.64 33.40 29.92
C ASN A 119 29.50 32.15 30.82
N ASP A 120 30.71 31.69 31.19
CA ASP A 120 31.14 30.99 32.39
C ASP A 120 30.57 29.60 32.71
N GLN A 121 31.43 28.60 32.84
CA GLN A 121 31.97 28.23 34.17
C GLN A 121 32.89 26.99 34.08
N THR A 122 34.18 27.27 34.23
CA THR A 122 35.24 26.53 34.95
C THR A 122 35.32 24.99 34.95
N SER A 123 36.53 24.52 34.58
CA SER A 123 37.32 23.42 35.17
C SER A 123 36.64 22.46 36.16
N ASP A 124 36.81 21.15 35.96
CA ASP A 124 37.90 20.47 36.70
C ASP A 124 38.28 19.12 36.09
N ALA A 125 39.52 18.76 36.37
CA ALA A 125 40.25 17.60 35.90
C ALA A 125 39.64 16.27 36.37
N GLU A 126 39.81 15.22 35.56
CA GLU A 126 40.54 14.04 36.08
C GLU A 126 41.05 13.13 34.97
N SER A 127 42.35 12.90 35.04
CA SER A 127 43.11 11.92 34.30
C SER A 127 42.70 10.51 34.71
N VAL A 128 42.23 9.69 33.77
CA VAL A 128 42.47 8.25 33.82
C VAL A 128 42.89 7.78 32.43
N GLN A 129 44.21 7.66 32.25
CA GLN A 129 44.79 6.72 31.29
C GLN A 129 44.19 5.34 31.57
N SER A 130 43.19 4.95 30.80
CA SER A 130 42.89 3.54 30.61
C SER A 130 43.22 3.22 29.17
N ASN A 131 44.40 2.62 28.99
CA ASN A 131 44.80 1.98 27.73
C ASN A 131 43.77 0.88 27.43
N GLN A 132 42.67 1.25 26.78
CA GLN A 132 41.70 0.31 26.27
C GLN A 132 42.34 -0.38 25.08
N THR A 133 43.10 -1.41 25.40
CA THR A 133 43.43 -2.49 24.49
C THR A 133 42.13 -2.86 23.77
N VAL A 134 42.12 -2.64 22.46
CA VAL A 134 41.06 -3.12 21.57
C VAL A 134 41.10 -4.64 21.65
N CYS A 135 40.44 -5.22 22.65
CA CYS A 135 40.27 -6.66 22.72
C CYS A 135 39.51 -7.07 21.47
N ALA A 136 40.16 -7.91 20.65
CA ALA A 136 39.57 -8.49 19.45
C ALA A 136 38.15 -8.96 19.75
N ILE A 137 37.19 -8.51 18.94
CA ILE A 137 35.78 -8.89 19.05
C ILE A 137 35.71 -10.42 19.20
N GLY A 138 35.30 -10.89 20.38
CA GLY A 138 35.24 -12.31 20.65
C GLY A 138 34.33 -13.01 19.66
N ASN A 139 34.66 -14.26 19.27
CA ASN A 139 33.97 -15.02 18.22
C ASN A 139 32.42 -14.99 18.31
N LYS A 140 31.84 -14.91 19.51
CA LYS A 140 30.39 -14.73 19.70
C LYS A 140 29.87 -13.40 19.15
N LYS A 141 30.52 -12.27 19.44
CA LYS A 141 30.12 -10.94 18.94
C LYS A 141 30.35 -10.81 17.43
N ALA A 142 31.41 -11.41 16.90
CA ALA A 142 31.66 -11.43 15.45
C ALA A 142 30.52 -12.14 14.69
N LYS A 143 30.09 -13.30 15.20
CA LYS A 143 29.00 -14.09 14.62
C LYS A 143 27.65 -13.37 14.68
N GLU A 144 27.39 -12.63 15.77
CA GLU A 144 26.17 -11.83 15.91
C GLU A 144 26.14 -10.64 14.94
N ILE A 145 27.25 -9.92 14.77
CA ILE A 145 27.35 -8.82 13.79
C ILE A 145 27.15 -9.34 12.37
N ALA A 146 27.76 -10.48 12.03
CA ALA A 146 27.58 -11.11 10.72
C ALA A 146 26.13 -11.56 10.48
N ALA A 147 25.43 -12.03 11.52
CA ALA A 147 24.00 -12.36 11.43
C ALA A 147 23.14 -11.12 11.20
N LYS A 148 23.37 -10.05 11.98
CA LYS A 148 22.65 -8.77 11.81
C LYS A 148 22.88 -8.14 10.44
N LEU A 149 24.10 -8.18 9.90
CA LEU A 149 24.39 -7.70 8.54
C LEU A 149 23.66 -8.50 7.47
N ARG A 150 23.51 -9.82 7.65
CA ARG A 150 22.75 -10.68 6.73
C ARG A 150 21.27 -10.36 6.77
N GLU A 151 20.72 -10.17 7.96
CA GLU A 151 19.32 -9.78 8.16
C GLU A 151 19.04 -8.40 7.57
N ASP A 152 19.92 -7.42 7.81
CA ASP A 152 19.82 -6.07 7.26
C ASP A 152 19.89 -6.07 5.72
N LYS A 153 20.80 -6.86 5.13
CA LYS A 153 20.85 -7.03 3.67
C LYS A 153 19.53 -7.58 3.12
N LYS A 154 19.00 -8.64 3.76
CA LYS A 154 17.72 -9.21 3.35
C LYS A 154 16.58 -8.20 3.48
N PHE A 155 16.54 -7.45 4.58
CA PHE A 155 15.53 -6.40 4.79
C PHE A 155 15.58 -5.33 3.69
N LYS A 156 16.78 -4.89 3.30
CA LYS A 156 16.97 -3.94 2.20
C LYS A 156 16.50 -4.51 0.86
N GLU A 157 16.82 -5.76 0.56
CA GLU A 157 16.36 -6.46 -0.65
C GLU A 157 14.82 -6.61 -0.68
N ASP A 158 14.21 -6.97 0.46
CA ASP A 158 12.77 -7.06 0.62
C ASP A 158 12.10 -5.69 0.40
N MET A 159 12.65 -4.62 0.99
CA MET A 159 12.16 -3.25 0.81
C MET A 159 12.23 -2.80 -0.66
N ILE A 160 13.37 -3.04 -1.34
CA ILE A 160 13.52 -2.74 -2.77
C ILE A 160 12.51 -3.52 -3.59
N THR A 161 12.26 -4.79 -3.24
CA THR A 161 11.29 -5.64 -3.93
C THR A 161 9.87 -5.12 -3.78
N VAL A 162 9.48 -4.69 -2.58
CA VAL A 162 8.18 -4.06 -2.32
C VAL A 162 8.02 -2.78 -3.15
N HIS A 163 8.99 -1.87 -3.15
CA HIS A 163 8.92 -0.65 -3.96
C HIS A 163 8.83 -0.94 -5.46
N ARG A 164 9.60 -1.92 -5.96
CA ARG A 164 9.53 -2.34 -7.36
C ARG A 164 8.15 -2.89 -7.71
N ASN A 165 7.57 -3.71 -6.84
CA ASN A 165 6.25 -4.27 -7.05
C ASN A 165 5.17 -3.19 -7.02
N LEU A 166 5.26 -2.25 -6.09
CA LEU A 166 4.36 -1.09 -6.02
C LEU A 166 4.44 -0.26 -7.31
N ALA A 167 5.64 0.07 -7.78
CA ALA A 167 5.82 0.81 -9.02
C ALA A 167 5.24 0.06 -10.24
N LYS A 168 5.43 -1.26 -10.32
CA LYS A 168 4.83 -2.09 -11.37
C LYS A 168 3.30 -2.06 -11.31
N GLN A 169 2.74 -2.17 -10.11
CA GLN A 169 1.28 -2.14 -9.90
C GLN A 169 0.71 -0.77 -10.26
N THR A 170 1.32 0.33 -9.82
CA THR A 170 0.91 1.69 -10.18
C THR A 170 0.97 1.91 -11.69
N LYS A 171 2.03 1.42 -12.36
CA LYS A 171 2.12 1.49 -13.81
C LYS A 171 0.98 0.72 -14.50
N ALA A 172 0.66 -0.48 -14.01
CA ALA A 172 -0.44 -1.28 -14.54
C ALA A 172 -1.80 -0.58 -14.33
N GLN A 173 -2.05 -0.01 -13.15
CA GLN A 173 -3.25 0.75 -12.87
C GLN A 173 -3.38 1.98 -13.76
N ASN A 174 -2.31 2.77 -13.91
CA ASN A 174 -2.31 3.94 -14.80
C ASN A 174 -2.56 3.54 -16.26
N SER A 175 -2.02 2.41 -16.70
CA SER A 175 -2.31 1.87 -18.05
C SER A 175 -3.78 1.49 -18.21
N ILE A 176 -4.39 0.86 -17.21
CA ILE A 176 -5.82 0.49 -17.24
C ILE A 176 -6.69 1.75 -17.25
N LEU A 177 -6.36 2.74 -16.42
CA LEU A 177 -7.07 4.02 -16.37
C LEU A 177 -7.00 4.77 -17.71
N ALA A 178 -5.83 4.75 -18.36
CA ALA A 178 -5.69 5.35 -19.69
C ALA A 178 -6.60 4.68 -20.72
N VAL A 179 -6.63 3.34 -20.76
CA VAL A 179 -7.53 2.59 -21.66
C VAL A 179 -9.00 2.86 -21.34
N GLN A 180 -9.37 2.96 -20.06
CA GLN A 180 -10.74 3.31 -19.66
C GLN A 180 -11.12 4.74 -20.08
N GLN A 181 -10.22 5.70 -19.92
CA GLN A 181 -10.45 7.08 -20.34
C GLN A 181 -10.62 7.17 -21.86
N GLU A 182 -9.81 6.44 -22.61
CA GLU A 182 -9.91 6.34 -24.08
C GLU A 182 -11.26 5.74 -24.47
N ALA A 183 -11.65 4.59 -23.91
CA ALA A 183 -12.92 3.93 -24.20
C ALA A 183 -14.14 4.82 -23.89
N MET A 184 -14.12 5.55 -22.76
CA MET A 184 -15.18 6.51 -22.43
C MET A 184 -15.23 7.67 -23.42
N THR A 185 -14.07 8.17 -23.86
CA THR A 185 -13.98 9.25 -24.86
C THR A 185 -14.53 8.77 -26.21
N THR A 186 -14.16 7.57 -26.66
CA THR A 186 -14.68 6.95 -27.88
C THR A 186 -16.19 6.72 -27.80
N LEU A 187 -16.71 6.29 -26.65
CA LEU A 187 -18.15 6.12 -26.44
C LEU A 187 -18.89 7.46 -26.53
N ALA A 188 -18.35 8.52 -25.92
CA ALA A 188 -18.91 9.86 -25.99
C ALA A 188 -18.89 10.42 -27.42
N ASP A 189 -17.76 10.28 -28.13
CA ASP A 189 -17.62 10.69 -29.52
C ASP A 189 -18.60 9.92 -30.45
N ASN A 190 -18.80 8.61 -30.21
CA ASN A 190 -19.83 7.82 -30.92
C ASN A 190 -21.25 8.32 -30.62
N SER A 191 -21.56 8.65 -29.36
CA SER A 191 -22.86 9.21 -28.98
C SER A 191 -23.12 10.56 -29.67
N VAL A 192 -22.09 11.41 -29.77
CA VAL A 192 -22.16 12.68 -30.51
C VAL A 192 -22.46 12.41 -31.99
N MET A 193 -21.74 11.48 -32.62
CA MET A 193 -21.92 11.12 -34.03
C MET A 193 -23.34 10.58 -34.31
N GLN A 194 -23.93 9.85 -33.37
CA GLN A 194 -25.26 9.25 -33.51
C GLN A 194 -26.42 10.21 -33.18
N THR A 195 -26.12 11.41 -32.69
CA THR A 195 -27.16 12.39 -32.34
C THR A 195 -27.83 12.94 -33.60
N ASP A 196 -29.15 12.76 -33.74
CA ASP A 196 -29.90 13.33 -34.86
C ASP A 196 -30.14 14.83 -34.66
N LEU A 197 -29.53 15.64 -35.52
CA LEU A 197 -29.62 17.10 -35.49
C LEU A 197 -31.06 17.62 -35.68
N ALA A 198 -31.98 16.84 -36.26
CA ALA A 198 -33.39 17.23 -36.38
C ALA A 198 -34.14 17.15 -35.04
N THR A 199 -33.67 16.32 -34.11
CA THR A 199 -34.29 16.15 -32.78
C THR A 199 -33.73 17.12 -31.73
N VAL A 200 -32.59 17.75 -32.02
CA VAL A 200 -31.91 18.67 -31.11
C VAL A 200 -32.57 20.06 -31.18
N PRO A 201 -32.80 20.74 -30.03
CA PRO A 201 -33.30 22.11 -30.03
C PRO A 201 -32.41 23.06 -30.84
N GLU A 202 -33.02 23.95 -31.62
CA GLU A 202 -32.33 24.88 -32.54
C GLU A 202 -31.22 25.69 -31.85
N ARG A 203 -31.43 26.10 -30.60
CA ARG A 203 -30.43 26.81 -29.79
C ARG A 203 -29.13 26.04 -29.54
N SER A 204 -29.20 24.70 -29.48
CA SER A 204 -28.06 23.82 -29.20
C SER A 204 -27.53 23.14 -30.47
N ARG A 205 -28.25 23.26 -31.59
CA ARG A 205 -27.89 22.64 -32.87
C ARG A 205 -26.47 23.00 -33.35
N PRO A 206 -26.01 24.27 -33.30
CA PRO A 206 -24.66 24.63 -33.73
C PRO A 206 -23.55 23.94 -32.91
N PHE A 207 -23.81 23.64 -31.63
CA PHE A 207 -22.85 22.94 -30.77
C PHE A 207 -22.69 21.48 -31.21
N TYR A 208 -23.78 20.76 -31.47
CA TYR A 208 -23.73 19.37 -31.90
C TYR A 208 -23.18 19.22 -33.32
N GLU A 209 -23.52 20.14 -34.23
CA GLU A 209 -22.92 20.20 -35.57
C GLU A 209 -21.40 20.34 -35.49
N TRP A 210 -20.91 21.28 -34.67
CA TRP A 210 -19.48 21.47 -34.47
C TRP A 210 -18.80 20.25 -33.83
N GLN A 211 -19.43 19.64 -32.83
CA GLN A 211 -18.91 18.42 -32.19
C GLN A 211 -18.84 17.25 -33.17
N GLN A 212 -19.88 17.01 -33.97
CA GLN A 212 -19.88 15.97 -35.00
C GLN A 212 -18.81 16.17 -36.05
N MET A 213 -18.54 17.42 -36.47
CA MET A 213 -17.44 17.73 -37.38
C MET A 213 -16.06 17.47 -36.75
N LYS A 214 -15.92 17.68 -35.45
CA LYS A 214 -14.65 17.47 -34.74
C LYS A 214 -14.30 16.00 -34.54
N VAL A 215 -15.26 15.10 -34.41
CA VAL A 215 -14.97 13.68 -34.19
C VAL A 215 -14.18 13.05 -35.35
N PRO A 216 -14.58 13.18 -36.63
CA PRO A 216 -13.79 12.68 -37.76
C PRO A 216 -12.38 13.28 -37.85
N GLU A 217 -12.23 14.58 -37.53
CA GLU A 217 -10.92 15.24 -37.52
C GLU A 217 -9.98 14.62 -36.48
N LYS A 218 -10.49 14.32 -35.28
CA LYS A 218 -9.73 13.60 -34.24
C LYS A 218 -9.31 12.21 -34.74
N ILE A 219 -10.24 11.45 -35.31
CA ILE A 219 -9.98 10.08 -35.81
C ILE A 219 -8.92 10.09 -36.92
N GLN A 220 -9.01 11.02 -37.87
CA GLN A 220 -8.02 11.14 -38.95
C GLN A 220 -6.63 11.47 -38.41
N LYS A 221 -6.56 12.37 -37.42
CA LYS A 221 -5.30 12.72 -36.76
C LYS A 221 -4.69 11.52 -36.04
N GLU A 222 -5.50 10.78 -35.29
CA GLU A 222 -5.06 9.57 -34.58
C GLU A 222 -4.54 8.50 -35.55
N GLN A 223 -5.23 8.27 -36.66
CA GLN A 223 -4.78 7.35 -37.72
C GLN A 223 -3.43 7.77 -38.32
N ALA A 224 -3.26 9.06 -38.62
CA ALA A 224 -2.01 9.60 -39.15
C ALA A 224 -0.85 9.45 -38.15
N ASP A 225 -1.09 9.71 -36.87
CA ASP A 225 -0.11 9.54 -35.81
C ASP A 225 0.28 8.06 -35.63
N TYR A 226 -0.70 7.14 -35.70
CA TYR A 226 -0.46 5.70 -35.65
C TYR A 226 0.40 5.22 -36.84
N GLU A 227 0.08 5.66 -38.07
CA GLU A 227 0.88 5.35 -39.24
C GLU A 227 2.32 5.89 -39.14
N LYS A 228 2.48 7.12 -38.64
CA LYS A 228 3.79 7.74 -38.47
C LYS A 228 4.63 6.95 -37.47
N LYS A 229 4.03 6.54 -36.35
CA LYS A 229 4.70 5.72 -35.33
C LYS A 229 5.08 4.35 -35.87
N LYS A 230 4.19 3.69 -36.60
CA LYS A 230 4.48 2.40 -37.27
C LYS A 230 5.66 2.52 -38.26
N LYS A 231 5.67 3.56 -39.10
CA LYS A 231 6.76 3.83 -40.06
C LYS A 231 8.09 4.12 -39.34
N GLU A 232 8.06 4.77 -38.18
CA GLU A 232 9.26 5.03 -37.37
C GLU A 232 9.81 3.75 -36.72
N GLU A 233 8.93 2.92 -36.15
CA GLU A 233 9.29 1.62 -35.56
C GLU A 233 9.88 0.67 -36.61
N GLU A 234 9.29 0.61 -37.81
CA GLU A 234 9.80 -0.19 -38.93
C GLU A 234 11.19 0.28 -39.41
N LYS A 235 11.41 1.60 -39.49
CA LYS A 235 12.73 2.17 -39.81
C LYS A 235 13.77 1.85 -38.75
N LYS A 236 13.41 1.90 -37.47
CA LYS A 236 14.30 1.53 -36.35
C LYS A 236 14.67 0.05 -36.43
N ALA A 237 13.70 -0.84 -36.63
CA ALA A 237 13.94 -2.27 -36.78
C ALA A 237 14.88 -2.57 -37.96
N ARG A 238 14.66 -1.95 -39.13
CA ARG A 238 15.51 -2.11 -40.31
C ARG A 238 16.94 -1.60 -40.09
N ASN A 239 17.12 -0.51 -39.35
CA ASN A 239 18.45 0.01 -39.02
C ASN A 239 19.18 -0.89 -38.02
N GLU A 240 18.46 -1.42 -37.03
CA GLU A 240 19.02 -2.36 -36.06
C GLU A 240 19.45 -3.68 -36.72
N GLU A 241 18.65 -4.21 -37.64
CA GLU A 241 18.99 -5.41 -38.42
C GLU A 241 20.24 -5.20 -39.29
N LYS A 242 20.34 -4.05 -39.98
CA LYS A 242 21.53 -3.68 -40.76
C LYS A 242 22.77 -3.53 -39.88
N SER A 243 22.63 -3.01 -38.67
CA SER A 243 23.75 -2.85 -37.74
C SER A 243 24.28 -4.19 -37.20
N LYS A 244 23.38 -5.15 -36.93
CA LYS A 244 23.74 -6.51 -36.51
C LYS A 244 24.45 -7.29 -37.62
N LYS A 245 23.98 -7.16 -38.87
CA LYS A 245 24.61 -7.82 -40.02
C LYS A 245 26.05 -7.35 -40.23
N ARG A 246 26.32 -6.05 -40.10
CA ARG A 246 27.68 -5.46 -40.20
C ARG A 246 28.64 -5.90 -39.08
N GLN A 247 28.14 -6.31 -37.91
CA GLN A 247 28.97 -6.81 -36.80
C GLN A 247 29.28 -8.31 -36.90
N THR A 248 28.63 -9.03 -37.83
CA THR A 248 28.82 -10.49 -37.99
C THR A 248 29.71 -10.82 -39.19
N ASP A 249 29.97 -9.83 -40.05
CA ASP A 249 30.77 -9.95 -41.28
C ASP A 249 32.21 -9.39 -41.12
N ASP A 250 32.62 -8.98 -39.90
CA ASP A 250 33.99 -8.58 -39.48
C ASP A 250 34.52 -9.60 -38.45
#